data_AF-A0A2N5DBA7-F1
#
_entry.id   AF-A0A2N5DBA7-F1
#
_cell.length_a   1.000
_cell.length_b   1.000
_cell.length_c   1.000
_cell.angle_alpha   90.00
_cell.angle_beta   90.00
_cell.angle_gamma   90.00
#
_symmetry.space_group_name_H-M   'P 1'
#
loop_
_entity.id
_entity.type
_entity.pdbx_description
1 polymer ?
#
loop_
_entity_poly.entity_id
_entity_poly.type
_entity_poly.pdbx_seq_one_letter_code
_entity_poly.pdbx_strand_id
1 'polypeptide(L)' 'MTLIDRIPNLKDTELAQLLSNVRRLDVSGTPEERRRAAEVAPHLEREASRRRERVLMARRAATARF' A
#
# COMPACT_ATOMS: atom_id res chain seq x y z
N MET A 1 8.82 -4.55 16.37
CA MET A 1 8.60 -3.73 15.17
C MET A 1 7.89 -4.57 14.13
N THR A 2 6.65 -4.22 13.79
CA THR A 2 5.80 -4.97 12.85
C THR A 2 5.93 -4.42 11.43
N LEU A 3 5.37 -5.13 10.45
CA LEU A 3 5.27 -4.61 9.08
C LEU A 3 4.41 -3.33 9.03
N ILE A 4 3.34 -3.26 9.81
CA ILE A 4 2.44 -2.09 9.86
C ILE A 4 3.21 -0.83 10.27
N ASP A 5 4.08 -0.95 11.27
CA ASP A 5 4.93 0.16 11.73
C ASP A 5 5.89 0.69 10.65
N ARG A 6 6.24 -0.16 9.67
CA ARG A 6 7.19 0.16 8.60
C ARG A 6 6.54 0.78 7.36
N ILE A 7 5.22 0.61 7.18
CA ILE A 7 4.49 1.03 5.97
C ILE A 7 4.76 2.49 5.58
N PRO A 8 4.74 3.47 6.51
CA PRO A 8 4.97 4.87 6.16
C PRO A 8 6.34 5.13 5.51
N ASN A 9 7.33 4.29 5.82
CA ASN A 9 8.72 4.45 5.38
C ASN A 9 9.07 3.59 4.15
N LEU A 10 8.13 2.81 3.62
CA LEU A 10 8.37 1.99 2.44
C LEU A 10 8.56 2.85 1.19
N LYS A 11 9.42 2.42 0.27
CA LYS A 11 9.47 2.94 -1.09
C LYS A 11 8.22 2.51 -1.86
N ASP A 12 7.87 3.25 -2.90
CA ASP A 12 6.71 2.94 -3.74
C ASP A 12 6.80 1.54 -4.36
N THR A 13 8.00 1.12 -4.76
CA THR A 13 8.25 -0.23 -5.29
C THR A 13 8.01 -1.32 -4.25
N GLU A 14 8.44 -1.10 -3.02
CA GLU A 14 8.25 -2.05 -1.90
C GLU A 14 6.77 -2.15 -1.52
N LEU A 15 6.07 -1.00 -1.46
CA LEU A 15 4.63 -0.95 -1.22
C LEU A 15 3.85 -1.70 -2.31
N ALA A 16 4.18 -1.48 -3.58
CA ALA A 16 3.56 -2.17 -4.70
C ALA A 16 3.82 -3.69 -4.67
N GLN A 17 5.05 -4.10 -4.35
CA GLN A 17 5.41 -5.51 -4.22
C GLN A 17 4.64 -6.18 -3.08
N LEU A 18 4.50 -5.54 -1.92
CA LEU A 18 3.72 -6.07 -0.81
C LEU A 18 2.24 -6.19 -1.15
N LEU A 19 1.65 -5.21 -1.85
CA LEU A 19 0.26 -5.31 -2.33
C LEU A 19 0.07 -6.47 -3.32
N SER A 20 1.03 -6.68 -4.23
CA SER A 20 1.00 -7.82 -5.14
C SER A 20 1.09 -9.15 -4.39
N ASN A 21 1.98 -9.24 -3.40
CA ASN A 21 2.13 -10.43 -2.58
C ASN A 21 0.87 -10.74 -1.77
N VAL A 22 0.23 -9.73 -1.17
CA VAL A 22 -1.04 -9.89 -0.44
C VAL A 22 -2.12 -10.47 -1.36
N ARG A 23 -2.28 -9.92 -2.57
CA ARG A 23 -3.24 -10.45 -3.56
C ARG A 23 -2.94 -11.89 -3.95
N ARG A 24 -1.65 -12.24 -4.11
CA ARG A 24 -1.26 -13.62 -4.41
C ARG A 24 -1.59 -14.56 -3.26
N LEU A 25 -1.29 -14.16 -2.02
CA LEU A 25 -1.57 -14.96 -0.82
C LEU A 25 -3.07 -15.16 -0.61
N ASP A 26 -3.91 -14.18 -0.94
CA ASP A 26 -5.36 -14.32 -0.86
C ASP A 26 -5.89 -15.48 -1.74
N VAL A 27 -5.30 -15.65 -2.92
CA VAL A 27 -5.69 -16.70 -3.88
C VAL A 27 -5.04 -18.06 -3.56
N SER A 28 -3.74 -18.09 -3.33
CA SER A 28 -2.95 -19.33 -3.29
C SER A 28 -2.35 -19.65 -1.93
N GLY A 29 -2.58 -18.82 -0.91
CA GLY A 29 -2.00 -18.99 0.42
C GLY A 29 -2.71 -20.05 1.24
N THR A 30 -1.99 -20.58 2.22
CA THR A 30 -2.58 -21.38 3.31
C THR A 30 -3.61 -20.55 4.09
N PRO A 31 -4.51 -21.18 4.87
CA PRO A 31 -5.45 -20.46 5.72
C PRO A 31 -4.79 -19.46 6.68
N GLU A 32 -3.60 -19.77 7.20
CA GLU A 32 -2.84 -18.87 8.07
C GLU A 32 -2.25 -17.68 7.31
N GLU A 33 -1.66 -17.92 6.14
CA GLU A 33 -1.12 -16.85 5.30
C GLU A 33 -2.21 -15.90 4.82
N ARG A 34 -3.38 -16.42 4.44
CA ARG A 34 -4.55 -15.60 4.08
C ARG A 34 -5.00 -14.71 5.22
N ARG A 35 -5.07 -15.24 6.45
CA ARG A 35 -5.42 -14.44 7.64
C ARG A 35 -4.41 -13.30 7.85
N ARG A 36 -3.11 -13.61 7.84
CA ARG A 36 -2.05 -12.59 8.00
C ARG A 36 -2.05 -11.57 6.86
N ALA A 37 -2.32 -12.00 5.62
CA ALA A 37 -2.43 -11.10 4.48
C ALA A 37 -3.63 -10.16 4.64
N ALA A 38 -4.78 -10.67 5.08
CA ALA A 38 -5.98 -9.90 5.34
C ALA A 38 -5.80 -8.86 6.46
N GLU A 39 -5.02 -9.18 7.50
CA GLU A 39 -4.67 -8.22 8.56
C GLU A 39 -3.88 -7.01 8.04
N VAL A 40 -2.94 -7.24 7.11
CA VAL A 40 -2.02 -6.20 6.63
C VAL A 40 -2.58 -5.44 5.43
N ALA A 41 -3.40 -6.08 4.58
CA ALA A 41 -4.01 -5.51 3.38
C ALA A 41 -4.57 -4.09 3.56
N PRO A 42 -5.45 -3.80 4.55
CA PRO A 42 -6.05 -2.46 4.68
C PRO A 42 -5.04 -1.37 5.03
N HIS A 43 -3.90 -1.72 5.62
CA HIS A 43 -2.85 -0.74 5.93
C HIS A 43 -2.06 -0.36 4.67
N LEU A 44 -1.73 -1.34 3.83
CA LEU A 44 -1.04 -1.11 2.56
C LEU A 44 -1.91 -0.33 1.58
N GLU A 45 -3.21 -0.66 1.49
CA GLU A 45 -4.15 0.03 0.60
C GLU A 45 -4.37 1.48 1.01
N ARG A 46 -4.54 1.75 2.31
CA ARG A 46 -4.64 3.13 2.82
C ARG A 46 -3.40 3.94 2.48
N GLU A 47 -2.21 3.38 2.64
CA GLU A 47 -0.98 4.08 2.29
C GLU A 47 -0.87 4.35 0.79
N ALA A 48 -1.20 3.37 -0.06
CA ALA A 48 -1.20 3.56 -1.51
C ALA A 48 -2.19 4.65 -1.94
N SER A 49 -3.38 4.70 -1.34
CA SER A 49 -4.37 5.74 -1.59
C SER A 49 -3.87 7.11 -1.15
N ARG A 50 -3.27 7.23 0.04
CA ARG A 50 -2.67 8.49 0.53
C ARG A 50 -1.60 9.02 -0.43
N ARG A 51 -0.74 8.15 -0.96
CA ARG A 51 0.31 8.55 -1.91
C ARG A 51 -0.27 9.03 -3.23
N ARG A 52 -1.27 8.32 -3.77
CA ARG A 52 -1.97 8.73 -5.00
C ARG A 52 -2.63 10.10 -4.84
N GLU A 53 -3.29 10.32 -3.72
CA GLU A 53 -3.91 11.61 -3.41
C GLU A 53 -2.87 12.74 -3.35
N ARG A 54 -1.74 12.52 -2.67
CA ARG A 54 -0.64 13.51 -2.63
C ARG A 54 -0.13 13.88 -4.02
N VAL A 55 0.08 12.89 -4.89
CA VAL A 55 0.52 13.12 -6.27
C VAL A 55 -0.53 13.91 -7.05
N LEU A 56 -1.82 13.55 -6.92
CA LEU A 56 -2.90 14.26 -7.58
C LEU A 56 -3.01 15.71 -7.12
N MET A 57 -2.91 15.96 -5.81
CA MET A 57 -2.95 17.30 -5.24
C MET A 57 -1.74 18.14 -5.69
N ALA A 58 -0.53 17.55 -5.70
CA ALA A 58 0.66 18.23 -6.20
C ALA A 58 0.51 18.63 -7.68
N ARG A 59 -0.05 17.73 -8.52
CA ARG A 59 -0.32 18.02 -9.92
C ARG A 59 -1.34 19.14 -10.09
N ARG A 60 -2.44 19.12 -9.34
CA ARG A 60 -3.45 20.19 -9.34
C ARG A 60 -2.86 21.53 -8.95
N ALA A 61 -2.05 21.56 -7.89
CA ALA A 61 -1.38 22.78 -7.44
C ALA A 61 -0.40 23.33 -8.48
N ALA A 62 0.29 22.46 -9.23
CA ALA A 62 1.16 22.89 -10.33
C ALA A 62 0.36 23.50 -11.49
N THR A 63 -0.76 22.90 -11.87
CA THR A 63 -1.63 23.43 -12.93
C THR A 63 -2.28 24.77 -12.55
N ALA A 64 -2.63 24.97 -11.27
CA ALA A 64 -3.26 26.21 -10.80
C ALA A 64 -2.31 27.40 -10.61
N ARG A 65 -0.98 27.19 -10.75
CA ARG A 65 0.03 28.27 -10.69
C ARG A 65 0.31 28.92 -12.05
N PHE A 66 -0.26 28.39 -13.12
CA PHE A 66 -0.22 28.95 -14.48
C PHE A 66 -1.59 29.52 -14.83
#